data_AF-A0A100VPG2-F1
#
_entry.id   AF-A0A100VPG2-F1
#
_cell.length_a   1.000
_cell.length_b   1.000
_cell.length_c   1.000
_cell.angle_alpha   90.00
_cell.angle_beta   90.00
_cell.angle_gamma   90.00
#
_symmetry.space_group_name_H-M   'P 1'
#
loop_
_entity.id
_entity.type
_entity.pdbx_description
1 polymer ?
#
loop_
_entity_poly.entity_id
_entity_poly.type
_entity_poly.pdbx_seq_one_letter_code
_entity_poly.pdbx_strand_id
1 'polypeptide(L)'
;MNIKKLVSFVSLSILFILFCNPVQAAAKPYVIPENAYVGFDYSIFVDGELIILREKSYAIDKIKNPDFYVPLKLLSKLKGFKINYNTPITVSSDHGTFKIDSTNSVLYNNSTYLSLANFQKLTGYEAKSDFDSLSLFLWSGPEGEKESKRLLQQLDKVSFDLKSFMGKKVYIYEGEKIGWVKELSNYSSSSTIVKAVIQLNNGTIYEELILNGTPDSFIDYWHYETIGYNYTGKYYWADKNYLPSSNPLGHLEKVYFTSVKLKGKNLIIKAKRSSGANQTFKLSFYDDYTSTIQNGFYTVNPKTTYPSWSSNIWNKIIQQKISIGMNTQQARLSWGSPERINSYNSNNLRIEQWVYGRTYLYFYNGKLESWTD
;
A
#
# COMPACT_ATOMS: atom_id res chain seq x y z
N MET A 1 64.77 70.81 40.06
CA MET A 1 63.95 71.98 39.70
C MET A 1 62.63 71.46 39.14
N ASN A 2 61.50 71.75 39.81
CA ASN A 2 60.09 71.58 39.39
C ASN A 2 59.63 70.21 38.78
N ILE A 3 58.74 69.43 39.44
CA ILE A 3 57.26 69.58 39.50
C ILE A 3 56.60 69.27 38.14
N LYS A 4 55.56 68.45 37.93
CA LYS A 4 54.65 67.48 38.66
C LYS A 4 53.98 66.64 37.53
N LYS A 5 53.33 65.46 37.65
CA LYS A 5 52.92 64.50 38.72
C LYS A 5 52.78 63.09 38.02
N LEU A 6 52.84 61.93 38.71
CA LEU A 6 51.71 61.08 39.20
C LEU A 6 50.74 60.59 38.08
N VAL A 7 50.30 59.31 37.98
CA VAL A 7 49.90 58.34 39.02
C VAL A 7 50.10 56.87 38.58
N SER A 8 50.65 56.04 39.48
CA SER A 8 50.42 54.60 39.83
C SER A 8 49.82 53.55 38.84
N PHE A 9 50.00 52.23 39.00
CA PHE A 9 50.90 51.35 39.80
C PHE A 9 50.85 49.92 39.18
N VAL A 10 51.90 49.10 39.42
CA VAL A 10 51.86 47.76 40.07
C VAL A 10 50.52 46.97 40.06
N SER A 11 50.44 45.65 39.90
CA SER A 11 51.33 44.54 39.51
C SER A 11 50.50 43.23 39.57
N LEU A 12 51.12 42.09 39.32
CA LEU A 12 50.75 40.77 39.85
C LEU A 12 49.51 40.06 39.25
N SER A 13 49.83 39.14 38.33
CA SER A 13 49.32 37.76 38.23
C SER A 13 48.03 37.40 38.99
N ILE A 14 46.93 37.19 38.26
CA ILE A 14 45.80 36.37 38.73
C ILE A 14 45.55 35.23 37.73
N LEU A 15 45.62 34.02 38.27
CA LEU A 15 45.28 32.76 37.62
C LEU A 15 43.77 32.71 37.34
N PHE A 16 43.35 33.06 36.12
CA PHE A 16 41.94 32.92 35.74
C PHE A 16 41.63 31.48 35.31
N ILE A 17 41.17 30.68 36.27
CA ILE A 17 40.41 29.46 36.01
C ILE A 17 39.06 29.90 35.41
N LEU A 18 39.03 30.07 34.09
CA LEU A 18 37.77 30.21 33.37
C LEU A 18 37.13 28.82 33.28
N PHE A 19 36.16 28.59 34.18
CA PHE A 19 35.11 27.60 33.96
C PHE A 19 34.38 27.93 32.66
N CYS A 20 34.90 27.42 31.55
CA CYS A 20 34.13 27.26 30.34
C CYS A 20 33.07 26.19 30.64
N ASN A 21 31.94 26.60 31.23
CA ASN A 21 30.70 25.85 31.09
C ASN A 21 30.51 25.70 29.58
N PRO A 22 30.57 24.49 29.00
CA PRO A 22 30.25 24.34 27.60
C PRO A 22 28.81 24.82 27.45
N VAL A 23 28.59 25.79 26.55
CA VAL A 23 27.23 26.16 26.14
C VAL A 23 26.60 24.89 25.63
N GLN A 24 25.73 24.30 26.44
CA GLN A 24 25.22 22.96 26.23
C GLN A 24 24.32 23.01 25.00
N ALA A 25 24.91 22.69 23.84
CA ALA A 25 24.28 22.85 22.54
C ALA A 25 22.92 22.14 22.60
N ALA A 26 21.85 22.92 22.42
CA ALA A 26 20.49 22.47 22.67
C ALA A 26 20.22 21.17 21.91
N ALA A 27 20.10 20.09 22.68
CA ALA A 27 20.26 18.76 22.15
C ALA A 27 19.07 18.42 21.22
N LYS A 28 19.38 18.17 19.95
CA LYS A 28 18.40 17.80 18.93
C LYS A 28 18.09 16.29 19.04
N PRO A 29 16.93 15.81 18.56
CA PRO A 29 16.64 14.37 18.45
C PRO A 29 17.74 13.64 17.66
N TYR A 30 17.98 12.37 17.99
CA TYR A 30 18.99 11.56 17.32
C TYR A 30 18.57 11.26 15.88
N VAL A 31 19.34 11.73 14.89
CA VAL A 31 19.04 11.46 13.47
C VAL A 31 19.31 9.99 13.18
N ILE A 32 18.30 9.29 12.67
CA ILE A 32 18.42 7.88 12.30
C ILE A 32 19.42 7.75 11.13
N PRO A 33 20.43 6.87 11.23
CA PRO A 33 21.38 6.64 10.14
C PRO A 33 20.74 5.84 9.00
N GLU A 34 21.24 6.00 7.77
CA GLU A 34 20.68 5.39 6.56
C GLU A 34 20.67 3.84 6.58
N ASN A 35 21.52 3.22 7.40
CA ASN A 35 21.60 1.77 7.56
C ASN A 35 20.73 1.20 8.70
N ALA A 36 19.97 2.05 9.39
CA ALA A 36 19.03 1.61 10.42
C ALA A 36 17.93 0.74 9.82
N TYR A 37 17.40 -0.20 10.60
CA TYR A 37 16.22 -0.94 10.21
C TYR A 37 14.98 -0.24 10.75
N VAL A 38 14.12 0.23 9.85
CA VAL A 38 12.79 0.75 10.19
C VAL A 38 11.76 -0.29 9.74
N GLY A 39 10.98 -0.79 10.69
CA GLY A 39 9.92 -1.76 10.45
C GLY A 39 8.67 -1.15 9.82
N PHE A 40 7.60 -1.94 9.78
CA PHE A 40 6.30 -1.54 9.22
C PHE A 40 5.67 -0.32 9.92
N ASP A 41 4.83 0.40 9.18
CA ASP A 41 3.97 1.49 9.67
C ASP A 41 2.81 0.96 10.52
N TYR A 42 2.79 1.33 11.81
CA TYR A 42 1.71 1.00 12.73
C TYR A 42 0.66 2.11 12.82
N SER A 43 -0.62 1.70 12.77
CA SER A 43 -1.77 2.50 13.19
C SER A 43 -1.72 2.77 14.70
N ILE A 44 -2.35 3.85 15.18
CA ILE A 44 -2.34 4.22 16.60
C ILE A 44 -3.78 4.35 17.10
N PHE A 45 -4.12 3.58 18.13
CA PHE A 45 -5.36 3.68 18.88
C PHE A 45 -5.04 4.22 20.28
N VAL A 46 -5.85 5.15 20.76
CA VAL A 46 -5.73 5.76 22.09
C VAL A 46 -7.09 5.65 22.77
N ASP A 47 -7.15 5.01 23.93
CA ASP A 47 -8.37 4.85 24.73
C ASP A 47 -9.53 4.21 23.92
N GLY A 48 -9.21 3.26 23.04
CA GLY A 48 -10.14 2.63 22.10
C GLY A 48 -10.40 3.40 20.79
N GLU A 49 -9.90 4.61 20.63
CA GLU A 49 -10.17 5.47 19.47
C GLU A 49 -9.00 5.56 18.48
N LEU A 50 -9.28 5.42 17.18
CA LEU A 50 -8.28 5.54 16.12
C LEU A 50 -7.78 6.99 15.98
N ILE A 51 -6.48 7.19 16.17
CA ILE A 51 -5.84 8.50 16.03
C ILE A 51 -5.26 8.68 14.63
N ILE A 52 -5.97 9.43 13.78
CA ILE A 52 -5.54 9.75 12.42
C ILE A 52 -4.41 10.79 12.46
N LEU A 53 -3.19 10.33 12.21
CA LEU A 53 -1.99 11.14 12.00
C LEU A 53 -1.35 10.85 10.63
N ARG A 54 -0.60 11.84 10.12
CA ARG A 54 0.25 11.69 8.93
C ARG A 54 1.43 10.77 9.26
N GLU A 55 2.09 11.05 10.37
CA GLU A 55 3.18 10.26 10.94
C GLU A 55 2.61 8.95 11.53
N LYS A 56 3.31 7.83 11.33
CA LYS A 56 2.95 6.49 11.85
C LYS A 56 3.93 6.07 12.94
N SER A 57 3.61 5.04 13.70
CA SER A 57 4.58 4.46 14.64
C SER A 57 5.40 3.36 13.98
N TYR A 58 6.61 3.13 14.46
CA TYR A 58 7.58 2.19 13.85
C TYR A 58 8.34 1.40 14.91
N ALA A 59 8.61 0.13 14.67
CA ALA A 59 9.72 -0.56 15.35
C ALA A 59 11.04 -0.12 14.68
N ILE A 60 12.04 0.32 15.46
CA ILE A 60 13.30 0.83 14.92
C ILE A 60 14.47 0.14 15.60
N ASP A 61 15.36 -0.44 14.79
CA ASP A 61 16.51 -1.22 15.23
C ASP A 61 17.80 -0.79 14.48
N LYS A 62 18.96 -1.29 14.94
CA LYS A 62 20.32 -0.89 14.52
C LYS A 62 20.63 0.59 14.80
N ILE A 63 20.01 1.14 15.83
CA ILE A 63 20.29 2.46 16.41
C ILE A 63 20.78 2.32 17.84
N LYS A 64 21.24 3.42 18.46
CA LYS A 64 21.77 3.41 19.83
C LYS A 64 20.79 2.85 20.87
N ASN A 65 19.50 3.12 20.71
CA ASN A 65 18.42 2.69 21.60
C ASN A 65 17.31 2.04 20.75
N PRO A 66 17.38 0.74 20.39
CA PRO A 66 16.29 0.07 19.69
C PRO A 66 15.02 0.06 20.55
N ASP A 67 13.88 0.43 19.97
CA ASP A 67 12.57 0.48 20.66
C ASP A 67 11.45 0.51 19.61
N PHE A 68 10.21 0.43 20.06
CA PHE A 68 9.06 0.93 19.32
C PHE A 68 9.00 2.46 19.46
N TYR A 69 8.69 3.17 18.39
CA TYR A 69 8.74 4.63 18.32
C TYR A 69 7.40 5.22 17.91
N VAL A 70 6.93 6.19 18.70
CA VAL A 70 5.65 6.89 18.50
C VAL A 70 5.90 8.36 18.12
N PRO A 71 5.12 8.94 17.19
CA PRO A 71 5.34 10.32 16.75
C PRO A 71 5.07 11.31 17.88
N LEU A 72 5.98 12.26 18.11
CA LEU A 72 5.83 13.29 19.15
C LEU A 72 4.51 14.08 19.00
N LYS A 73 4.06 14.27 17.75
CA LYS A 73 2.78 14.90 17.41
C LYS A 73 1.55 14.17 17.96
N LEU A 74 1.65 12.90 18.37
CA LEU A 74 0.57 12.20 19.07
C LEU A 74 0.16 12.94 20.34
N LEU A 75 1.10 13.54 21.06
CA LEU A 75 0.81 14.27 22.30
C LEU A 75 -0.14 15.45 22.10
N SER A 76 -0.18 16.09 20.91
CA SER A 76 -1.15 17.16 20.64
C SER A 76 -2.58 16.66 20.35
N LYS A 77 -2.79 15.34 20.36
CA LYS A 77 -4.10 14.69 20.33
C LYS A 77 -4.55 14.21 21.73
N LEU A 78 -3.66 14.19 22.70
CA LEU A 78 -3.95 13.78 24.08
C LEU A 78 -4.40 14.99 24.91
N LYS A 79 -5.25 14.74 25.92
CA LYS A 79 -5.63 15.77 26.90
C LYS A 79 -4.46 16.03 27.85
N GLY A 80 -4.28 17.28 28.27
CA GLY A 80 -3.26 17.64 29.27
C GLY A 80 -1.83 17.84 28.74
N PHE A 81 -1.58 17.75 27.42
CA PHE A 81 -0.24 17.94 26.85
C PHE A 81 -0.17 19.15 25.91
N LYS A 82 0.95 19.88 25.96
CA LYS A 82 1.30 20.98 25.04
C LYS A 82 2.73 20.81 24.56
N ILE A 83 2.96 20.97 23.25
CA ILE A 83 4.28 20.84 22.63
C ILE A 83 4.77 22.23 22.20
N ASN A 84 5.99 22.59 22.60
CA ASN A 84 6.72 23.75 22.11
C ASN A 84 7.85 23.27 21.19
N TYR A 85 7.81 23.70 19.92
CA TYR A 85 8.79 23.34 18.89
C TYR A 85 9.99 24.30 18.79
N ASN A 86 10.14 25.23 19.74
CA ASN A 86 11.38 25.99 19.91
C ASN A 86 12.55 25.03 20.20
N THR A 87 13.78 25.56 20.22
CA THR A 87 14.98 24.78 20.52
C THR A 87 15.49 25.11 21.93
N PRO A 88 15.59 24.14 22.86
CA PRO A 88 15.20 22.73 22.74
C PRO A 88 13.68 22.54 22.72
N ILE A 89 13.22 21.47 22.08
CA ILE A 89 11.79 21.11 22.03
C ILE A 89 11.35 20.70 23.44
N THR A 90 10.18 21.16 23.88
CA THR A 90 9.65 20.82 25.22
C THR A 90 8.20 20.37 25.16
N VAL A 91 7.85 19.38 25.97
CA VAL A 91 6.47 18.98 26.24
C VAL A 91 6.12 19.43 27.66
N SER A 92 5.01 20.14 27.83
CA SER A 92 4.45 20.47 29.14
C SER A 92 3.19 19.65 29.38
N SER A 93 3.04 19.13 30.60
CA SER A 93 1.85 18.47 31.12
C SER A 93 1.59 18.87 32.58
N ASP A 94 0.52 18.36 33.16
CA ASP A 94 0.19 18.56 34.58
C ASP A 94 1.26 17.97 35.54
N HIS A 95 2.15 17.12 35.03
CA HIS A 95 3.29 16.55 35.76
C HIS A 95 4.62 17.32 35.58
N GLY A 96 4.63 18.42 34.80
CA GLY A 96 5.79 19.29 34.62
C GLY A 96 6.17 19.52 33.16
N THR A 97 7.42 19.89 32.91
CA THR A 97 7.94 20.13 31.54
C THR A 97 9.15 19.24 31.25
N PHE A 98 9.03 18.43 30.21
CA PHE A 98 10.02 17.48 29.74
C PHE A 98 10.73 18.01 28.49
N LYS A 99 12.06 17.89 28.43
CA LYS A 99 12.87 18.31 27.28
C LYS A 99 13.06 17.15 26.32
N ILE A 100 12.93 17.41 25.02
CA ILE A 100 13.09 16.42 23.96
C ILE A 100 14.49 16.55 23.36
N ASP A 101 15.25 15.46 23.37
CA ASP A 101 16.66 15.44 22.95
C ASP A 101 17.09 14.06 22.41
N SER A 102 18.36 13.92 22.03
CA SER A 102 18.95 12.68 21.47
C SER A 102 19.00 11.48 22.41
N THR A 103 18.72 11.66 23.71
CA THR A 103 18.66 10.55 24.68
C THR A 103 17.28 9.90 24.72
N ASN A 104 16.23 10.68 24.43
CA ASN A 104 14.83 10.26 24.56
C ASN A 104 14.03 10.24 23.24
N SER A 105 14.59 10.78 22.16
CA SER A 105 13.92 10.94 20.87
C SER A 105 14.83 10.75 19.65
N VAL A 106 14.20 10.40 18.53
CA VAL A 106 14.85 10.26 17.21
C VAL A 106 14.19 11.17 16.17
N LEU A 107 14.95 11.53 15.12
CA LEU A 107 14.45 12.22 13.93
C LEU A 107 14.41 11.25 12.75
N TYR A 108 13.22 11.06 12.18
CA TYR A 108 12.96 10.21 11.02
C TYR A 108 11.98 10.90 10.07
N ASN A 109 12.23 10.89 8.75
CA ASN A 109 11.37 11.52 7.74
C ASN A 109 10.88 12.93 8.14
N ASN A 110 11.81 13.77 8.61
CA ASN A 110 11.56 15.14 9.10
C ASN A 110 10.56 15.27 10.27
N SER A 111 10.36 14.19 11.04
CA SER A 111 9.47 14.13 12.20
C SER A 111 10.19 13.59 13.43
N THR A 112 9.88 14.16 14.60
CA THR A 112 10.42 13.69 15.89
C THR A 112 9.56 12.57 16.46
N TYR A 113 10.22 11.52 16.93
CA TYR A 113 9.59 10.36 17.56
C TYR A 113 10.15 10.15 18.96
N LEU A 114 9.27 9.77 19.90
CA LEU A 114 9.66 9.29 21.21
C LEU A 114 9.76 7.77 21.17
N SER A 115 10.74 7.21 21.89
CA SER A 115 10.73 5.79 22.21
C SER A 115 9.49 5.49 23.07
N LEU A 116 8.88 4.32 22.91
CA LEU A 116 7.64 3.96 23.61
C LEU A 116 7.86 4.00 25.12
N ALA A 117 8.98 3.47 25.61
CA ALA A 117 9.34 3.54 27.02
C ALA A 117 9.40 4.99 27.56
N ASN A 118 9.86 5.95 26.75
CA ASN A 118 9.89 7.37 27.14
C ASN A 118 8.52 8.05 27.00
N PHE A 119 7.71 7.66 26.03
CA PHE A 119 6.32 8.11 25.92
C PHE A 119 5.51 7.66 27.14
N GLN A 120 5.61 6.38 27.55
CA GLN A 120 4.91 5.85 28.72
C GLN A 120 5.35 6.56 30.02
N LYS A 121 6.65 6.80 30.21
CA LYS A 121 7.18 7.59 31.35
C LYS A 121 6.67 9.03 31.38
N LEU A 122 6.50 9.65 30.22
CA LEU A 122 6.05 11.05 30.08
C LEU A 122 4.54 11.20 30.28
N THR A 123 3.75 10.19 29.89
CA THR A 123 2.30 10.30 29.76
C THR A 123 1.52 9.47 30.77
N GLY A 124 2.14 8.45 31.38
CA GLY A 124 1.45 7.46 32.22
C GLY A 124 0.59 6.47 31.43
N TYR A 125 0.55 6.56 30.09
CA TYR A 125 -0.21 5.62 29.26
C TYR A 125 0.44 4.23 29.26
N GLU A 126 -0.37 3.20 29.33
CA GLU A 126 0.02 1.83 29.02
C GLU A 126 -0.06 1.57 27.51
N ALA A 127 0.54 0.46 27.06
CA ALA A 127 0.68 0.15 25.64
C ALA A 127 0.65 -1.36 25.36
N LYS A 128 0.03 -1.75 24.24
CA LYS A 128 0.20 -3.05 23.60
C LYS A 128 0.17 -2.89 22.09
N SER A 129 1.21 -3.36 21.41
CA SER A 129 1.21 -3.54 19.96
C SER A 129 0.61 -4.90 19.60
N ASP A 130 -0.06 -4.95 18.45
CA ASP A 130 -0.42 -6.18 17.76
C ASP A 130 0.25 -6.18 16.37
N PHE A 131 0.96 -7.27 16.06
CA PHE A 131 1.77 -7.38 14.85
C PHE A 131 0.90 -7.66 13.62
N ASP A 132 -0.07 -8.58 13.74
CA ASP A 132 -0.93 -8.99 12.62
C ASP A 132 -1.76 -7.83 12.07
N SER A 133 -2.29 -6.98 12.96
CA SER A 133 -3.06 -5.79 12.60
C SER A 133 -2.23 -4.53 12.40
N LEU A 134 -0.91 -4.62 12.56
CA LEU A 134 0.03 -3.48 12.53
C LEU A 134 -0.53 -2.27 13.30
N SER A 135 -0.96 -2.50 14.53
CA SER A 135 -1.65 -1.50 15.35
C SER A 135 -1.05 -1.40 16.75
N LEU A 136 -0.77 -0.18 17.21
CA LEU A 136 -0.41 0.13 18.58
C LEU A 136 -1.66 0.63 19.31
N PHE A 137 -2.02 -0.05 20.39
CA PHE A 137 -3.05 0.37 21.33
C PHE A 137 -2.38 1.02 22.54
N LEU A 138 -2.82 2.22 22.88
CA LEU A 138 -2.41 3.01 24.04
C LEU A 138 -3.63 3.29 24.89
N TRP A 139 -3.51 3.27 26.22
CA TRP A 139 -4.63 3.64 27.09
C TRP A 139 -4.22 4.30 28.40
N SER A 140 -5.15 5.07 28.94
CA SER A 140 -5.09 5.74 30.24
C SER A 140 -6.33 5.41 31.06
N GLY A 141 -6.10 4.87 32.25
CA GLY A 141 -7.17 4.49 33.18
C GLY A 141 -8.10 3.35 32.69
N PRO A 142 -9.09 2.98 33.52
CA PRO A 142 -9.82 1.71 33.33
C PRO A 142 -10.72 1.64 32.08
N GLU A 143 -11.35 2.75 31.68
CA GLU A 143 -12.24 2.74 30.51
C GLU A 143 -11.46 2.69 29.19
N GLY A 144 -10.35 3.43 29.09
CA GLY A 144 -9.47 3.36 27.92
C GLY A 144 -8.82 1.98 27.77
N GLU A 145 -8.44 1.35 28.89
CA GLU A 145 -7.93 -0.01 28.96
C GLU A 145 -8.96 -1.02 28.47
N LYS A 146 -10.20 -0.93 28.98
CA LYS A 146 -11.33 -1.79 28.65
C LYS A 146 -11.67 -1.72 27.16
N GLU A 147 -11.79 -0.54 26.57
CA GLU A 147 -12.10 -0.40 25.14
C GLU A 147 -10.94 -0.84 24.24
N SER A 148 -9.70 -0.55 24.62
CA SER A 148 -8.52 -1.05 23.89
C SER A 148 -8.43 -2.59 23.93
N LYS A 149 -8.72 -3.20 25.09
CA LYS A 149 -8.79 -4.67 25.23
C LYS A 149 -9.97 -5.27 24.49
N ARG A 150 -11.12 -4.59 24.39
CA ARG A 150 -12.28 -5.01 23.58
C ARG A 150 -11.89 -5.14 22.11
N LEU A 151 -11.26 -4.12 21.53
CA LEU A 151 -10.81 -4.14 20.13
C LEU A 151 -9.81 -5.28 19.87
N LEU A 152 -8.83 -5.47 20.76
CA LEU A 152 -7.87 -6.58 20.68
C LEU A 152 -8.57 -7.96 20.70
N GLN A 153 -9.52 -8.17 21.61
CA GLN A 153 -10.29 -9.43 21.71
C GLN A 153 -11.22 -9.69 20.51
N GLN A 154 -11.64 -8.64 19.79
CA GLN A 154 -12.36 -8.78 18.54
C GLN A 154 -11.42 -9.18 17.40
N LEU A 155 -10.24 -8.53 17.30
CA LEU A 155 -9.21 -8.86 16.33
C LEU A 155 -8.72 -10.31 16.45
N ASP A 156 -8.59 -10.85 17.67
CA ASP A 156 -8.22 -12.26 17.91
C ASP A 156 -9.12 -13.27 17.18
N LYS A 157 -10.32 -12.87 16.75
CA LYS A 157 -11.31 -13.71 16.03
C LYS A 157 -11.39 -13.41 14.52
N VAL A 158 -10.56 -12.50 14.02
CA VAL A 158 -10.47 -12.07 12.62
C VAL A 158 -9.26 -12.72 11.95
N SER A 159 -9.39 -13.10 10.67
CA SER A 159 -8.28 -13.69 9.91
C SER A 159 -7.10 -12.72 9.76
N PHE A 160 -5.88 -13.25 9.66
CA PHE A 160 -4.65 -12.45 9.51
C PHE A 160 -4.75 -11.41 8.38
N ASP A 161 -5.21 -11.84 7.20
CA ASP A 161 -5.34 -10.96 6.04
C ASP A 161 -6.27 -9.76 6.30
N LEU A 162 -7.37 -9.99 7.04
CA LEU A 162 -8.30 -8.93 7.40
C LEU A 162 -7.80 -8.07 8.57
N LYS A 163 -7.13 -8.64 9.57
CA LYS A 163 -6.51 -7.87 10.68
C LYS A 163 -5.64 -6.73 10.15
N SER A 164 -4.90 -6.99 9.07
CA SER A 164 -3.99 -6.01 8.44
C SER A 164 -4.65 -4.69 8.02
N PHE A 165 -5.98 -4.67 7.83
CA PHE A 165 -6.75 -3.46 7.52
C PHE A 165 -7.04 -2.56 8.72
N MET A 166 -6.82 -3.01 9.97
CA MET A 166 -7.11 -2.23 11.17
C MET A 166 -6.36 -0.88 11.18
N GLY A 167 -7.09 0.21 11.35
CA GLY A 167 -6.57 1.58 11.28
C GLY A 167 -6.06 2.03 9.90
N LYS A 168 -6.05 1.15 8.88
CA LYS A 168 -5.65 1.51 7.53
C LYS A 168 -6.65 2.47 6.90
N LYS A 169 -6.12 3.34 6.04
CA LYS A 169 -6.91 4.18 5.16
C LYS A 169 -7.37 3.33 3.98
N VAL A 170 -8.63 3.44 3.60
CA VAL A 170 -9.24 2.66 2.52
C VAL A 170 -9.95 3.55 1.50
N TYR A 171 -10.00 3.09 0.25
CA TYR A 171 -10.84 3.64 -0.81
C TYR A 171 -12.04 2.72 -1.03
N ILE A 172 -13.24 3.22 -0.78
CA ILE A 172 -14.50 2.50 -0.99
C ILE A 172 -14.98 2.78 -2.41
N TYR A 173 -15.26 1.72 -3.16
CA TYR A 173 -15.69 1.80 -4.55
C TYR A 173 -17.01 2.55 -4.71
N GLU A 174 -17.96 2.32 -3.81
CA GLU A 174 -19.28 2.96 -3.87
C GLU A 174 -19.20 4.45 -3.49
N GLY A 175 -19.50 5.32 -4.46
CA GLY A 175 -19.41 6.77 -4.29
C GLY A 175 -17.98 7.33 -4.22
N GLU A 176 -16.97 6.53 -4.58
CA GLU A 176 -15.54 6.91 -4.57
C GLU A 176 -15.08 7.49 -3.21
N LYS A 177 -15.58 6.93 -2.10
CA LYS A 177 -15.41 7.45 -0.74
C LYS A 177 -14.04 7.05 -0.15
N ILE A 178 -13.59 7.79 0.85
CA ILE A 178 -12.34 7.55 1.59
C ILE A 178 -12.62 7.57 3.09
N GLY A 179 -12.05 6.62 3.82
CA GLY A 179 -12.14 6.52 5.27
C GLY A 179 -11.03 5.67 5.89
N TRP A 180 -11.17 5.37 7.18
CA TRP A 180 -10.28 4.50 7.94
C TRP A 180 -11.07 3.42 8.68
N VAL A 181 -10.57 2.18 8.63
CA VAL A 181 -11.14 1.06 9.39
C VAL A 181 -10.85 1.29 10.88
N LYS A 182 -11.89 1.43 11.70
CA LYS A 182 -11.78 1.64 13.15
C LYS A 182 -11.99 0.38 13.96
N GLU A 183 -12.81 -0.54 13.46
CA GLU A 183 -13.13 -1.78 14.15
C GLU A 183 -13.31 -2.90 13.13
N LEU A 184 -12.79 -4.08 13.47
CA LEU A 184 -12.99 -5.34 12.76
C LEU A 184 -13.47 -6.34 13.80
N SER A 185 -14.63 -6.95 13.56
CA SER A 185 -15.22 -7.91 14.48
C SER A 185 -15.86 -9.07 13.73
N ASN A 186 -15.72 -10.29 14.25
CA ASN A 186 -16.47 -11.43 13.71
C ASN A 186 -17.97 -11.24 13.97
N TYR A 187 -18.79 -11.26 12.91
CA TYR A 187 -20.23 -11.01 12.96
C TYR A 187 -21.03 -12.28 13.27
N SER A 188 -20.50 -13.46 12.96
CA SER A 188 -21.17 -14.75 13.14
C SER A 188 -20.39 -15.69 14.07
N SER A 189 -21.02 -16.76 14.54
CA SER A 189 -20.33 -17.83 15.27
C SER A 189 -19.27 -18.55 14.41
N SER A 190 -19.45 -18.56 13.09
CA SER A 190 -18.39 -18.90 12.12
C SER A 190 -17.49 -17.70 11.84
N SER A 191 -16.18 -17.90 11.78
CA SER A 191 -15.15 -16.88 11.48
C SER A 191 -15.11 -16.37 10.04
N THR A 192 -16.16 -16.67 9.26
CA THR A 192 -16.23 -16.43 7.81
C THR A 192 -16.84 -15.07 7.43
N ILE A 193 -17.48 -14.37 8.37
CA ILE A 193 -18.12 -13.07 8.15
C ILE A 193 -17.56 -12.07 9.15
N VAL A 194 -16.82 -11.08 8.67
CA VAL A 194 -16.24 -10.01 9.49
C VAL A 194 -16.96 -8.71 9.21
N LYS A 195 -17.51 -8.07 10.25
CA LYS A 195 -18.01 -6.71 10.17
C LYS A 195 -16.83 -5.73 10.24
N ALA A 196 -16.71 -4.87 9.23
CA ALA A 196 -15.80 -3.73 9.24
C ALA A 196 -16.58 -2.44 9.52
N VAL A 197 -16.06 -1.61 10.43
CA VAL A 197 -16.58 -0.27 10.73
C VAL A 197 -15.57 0.75 10.24
N ILE A 198 -15.97 1.59 9.28
CA ILE A 198 -15.10 2.55 8.61
C ILE A 198 -15.59 3.97 8.90
N GLN A 199 -14.75 4.82 9.49
CA GLN A 199 -15.04 6.24 9.62
C GLN A 199 -14.56 6.98 8.37
N LEU A 200 -15.49 7.61 7.66
CA LEU A 200 -15.22 8.39 6.45
C LEU A 200 -14.60 9.75 6.77
N ASN A 201 -13.98 10.40 5.77
CA ASN A 201 -13.40 11.75 5.87
C ASN A 201 -14.32 12.82 6.49
N ASN A 202 -15.63 12.69 6.32
CA ASN A 202 -16.65 13.61 6.84
C ASN A 202 -17.13 13.25 8.27
N GLY A 203 -16.53 12.23 8.91
CA GLY A 203 -16.93 11.73 10.23
C GLY A 203 -18.09 10.73 10.24
N THR A 204 -18.80 10.51 9.12
CA THR A 204 -19.87 9.50 9.07
C THR A 204 -19.31 8.08 9.06
N ILE A 205 -20.08 7.14 9.60
CA ILE A 205 -19.71 5.71 9.62
C ILE A 205 -20.26 5.00 8.39
N TYR A 206 -19.43 4.15 7.80
CA TYR A 206 -19.78 3.16 6.79
C TYR A 206 -19.51 1.77 7.38
N GLU A 207 -20.43 0.82 7.17
CA GLU A 207 -20.30 -0.55 7.67
C GLU A 207 -20.42 -1.55 6.52
N GLU A 208 -19.60 -2.59 6.53
CA GLU A 208 -19.62 -3.69 5.56
C GLU A 208 -19.53 -5.03 6.29
N LEU A 209 -20.17 -6.06 5.72
CA LEU A 209 -19.92 -7.46 6.05
C LEU A 209 -19.00 -8.05 4.98
N ILE A 210 -17.78 -8.42 5.38
CA ILE A 210 -16.78 -9.04 4.52
C ILE A 210 -16.95 -10.56 4.62
N LEU A 211 -17.16 -11.22 3.48
CA LEU A 211 -17.27 -12.67 3.40
C LEU A 211 -15.95 -13.27 2.90
N ASN A 212 -15.56 -14.43 3.43
CA ASN A 212 -14.44 -15.24 2.95
C ASN A 212 -13.04 -14.56 2.96
N GLY A 213 -12.85 -13.49 3.74
CA GLY A 213 -11.52 -12.94 4.05
C GLY A 213 -11.00 -11.84 3.13
N THR A 214 -11.72 -11.42 2.08
CA THR A 214 -11.30 -10.34 1.17
C THR A 214 -12.41 -9.27 1.08
N PRO A 215 -12.12 -7.98 1.33
CA PRO A 215 -13.13 -6.92 1.21
C PRO A 215 -13.58 -6.74 -0.24
N ASP A 216 -14.89 -6.66 -0.44
CA ASP A 216 -15.49 -6.53 -1.76
C ASP A 216 -15.85 -5.08 -2.09
N SER A 217 -16.16 -4.24 -1.09
CA SER A 217 -16.55 -2.85 -1.32
C SER A 217 -15.39 -1.84 -1.33
N PHE A 218 -14.20 -2.21 -0.83
CA PHE A 218 -13.05 -1.30 -0.71
C PHE A 218 -11.70 -1.98 -0.94
N ILE A 219 -10.66 -1.16 -1.08
CA ILE A 219 -9.24 -1.58 -1.05
C ILE A 219 -8.41 -0.68 -0.12
N ASP A 220 -7.23 -1.16 0.25
CA ASP A 220 -6.20 -0.33 0.87
C ASP A 220 -5.92 0.89 -0.04
N TYR A 221 -5.89 2.07 0.58
CA TYR A 221 -5.69 3.33 -0.11
C TYR A 221 -4.32 3.43 -0.82
N TRP A 222 -3.29 2.73 -0.33
CA TRP A 222 -1.99 2.63 -1.01
C TRP A 222 -2.11 1.90 -2.35
N HIS A 223 -2.91 0.84 -2.44
CA HIS A 223 -3.21 0.19 -3.72
C HIS A 223 -3.95 1.15 -4.66
N TYR A 224 -4.95 1.88 -4.15
CA TYR A 224 -5.66 2.92 -4.92
C TYR A 224 -4.71 3.97 -5.52
N GLU A 225 -3.76 4.50 -4.73
CA GLU A 225 -2.81 5.51 -5.21
C GLU A 225 -1.75 4.94 -6.18
N THR A 226 -1.31 3.70 -5.99
CA THR A 226 -0.24 3.09 -6.80
C THR A 226 -0.70 2.47 -8.12
N ILE A 227 -2.00 2.23 -8.35
CA ILE A 227 -2.56 1.79 -9.65
C ILE A 227 -2.03 2.65 -10.80
N GLY A 228 -2.03 3.98 -10.64
CA GLY A 228 -1.52 4.89 -11.67
C GLY A 228 -0.06 4.64 -12.00
N TYR A 229 0.79 4.51 -10.98
CA TYR A 229 2.23 4.25 -11.10
C TYR A 229 2.54 2.87 -11.72
N ASN A 230 1.77 1.84 -11.35
CA ASN A 230 2.02 0.47 -11.78
C ASN A 230 1.75 0.24 -13.27
N TYR A 231 0.78 0.95 -13.87
CA TYR A 231 0.33 0.68 -15.25
C TYR A 231 0.48 1.84 -16.24
N THR A 232 0.67 3.09 -15.77
CA THR A 232 0.85 4.23 -16.69
C THR A 232 2.27 4.28 -17.24
N GLY A 233 2.44 4.84 -18.44
CA GLY A 233 3.75 5.10 -19.05
C GLY A 233 4.36 3.91 -19.79
N LYS A 234 3.57 2.87 -20.07
CA LYS A 234 4.03 1.58 -20.60
C LYS A 234 3.30 1.19 -21.88
N TYR A 235 3.97 0.40 -22.72
CA TYR A 235 3.37 -0.24 -23.89
C TYR A 235 2.74 -1.57 -23.52
N TYR A 236 1.60 -1.86 -24.14
CA TYR A 236 0.83 -3.08 -23.99
C TYR A 236 0.33 -3.56 -25.36
N TRP A 237 0.02 -4.85 -25.48
CA TRP A 237 -0.63 -5.45 -26.65
C TRP A 237 -1.97 -6.04 -26.21
N ALA A 238 -3.07 -5.51 -26.75
CA ALA A 238 -4.42 -5.86 -26.34
C ALA A 238 -4.79 -7.31 -26.72
N ASP A 239 -5.19 -8.13 -25.75
CA ASP A 239 -5.79 -9.44 -26.06
C ASP A 239 -7.32 -9.33 -26.13
N LYS A 240 -7.82 -9.17 -27.35
CA LYS A 240 -9.26 -9.09 -27.60
C LYS A 240 -10.06 -10.35 -27.22
N ASN A 241 -9.41 -11.49 -26.96
CA ASN A 241 -10.09 -12.69 -26.45
C ASN A 241 -10.49 -12.56 -24.96
N TYR A 242 -9.78 -11.72 -24.19
CA TYR A 242 -10.01 -11.50 -22.75
C TYR A 242 -10.54 -10.10 -22.41
N LEU A 243 -10.55 -9.17 -23.39
CA LEU A 243 -11.16 -7.86 -23.24
C LEU A 243 -12.67 -7.89 -23.51
N PRO A 244 -13.47 -7.05 -22.84
CA PRO A 244 -14.91 -6.97 -23.10
C PRO A 244 -15.19 -6.61 -24.58
N SER A 245 -16.33 -7.07 -25.09
CA SER A 245 -16.75 -6.83 -26.48
C SER A 245 -16.76 -5.34 -26.83
N SER A 246 -17.20 -4.49 -25.89
CA SER A 246 -17.21 -3.02 -25.96
C SER A 246 -15.82 -2.35 -25.96
N ASN A 247 -14.72 -3.09 -25.74
CA ASN A 247 -13.38 -2.53 -25.82
C ASN A 247 -13.03 -2.16 -27.28
N PRO A 248 -12.57 -0.93 -27.57
CA PRO A 248 -12.36 -0.42 -28.93
C PRO A 248 -11.05 -0.87 -29.62
N LEU A 249 -10.21 -1.64 -28.93
CA LEU A 249 -8.90 -2.08 -29.44
C LEU A 249 -9.00 -3.36 -30.28
N GLY A 250 -8.14 -3.47 -31.30
CA GLY A 250 -7.97 -4.68 -32.09
C GLY A 250 -7.15 -5.75 -31.37
N HIS A 251 -7.25 -7.00 -31.81
CA HIS A 251 -6.48 -8.10 -31.25
C HIS A 251 -4.98 -7.94 -31.58
N LEU A 252 -4.14 -8.08 -30.54
CA LEU A 252 -2.72 -7.75 -30.47
C LEU A 252 -2.37 -6.30 -30.87
N GLU A 253 -3.32 -5.36 -30.79
CA GLU A 253 -3.02 -3.96 -31.06
C GLU A 253 -2.05 -3.39 -30.01
N LYS A 254 -0.91 -2.86 -30.46
CA LYS A 254 0.04 -2.16 -29.61
C LYS A 254 -0.51 -0.79 -29.22
N VAL A 255 -0.63 -0.56 -27.91
CA VAL A 255 -1.10 0.69 -27.31
C VAL A 255 -0.14 1.17 -26.22
N TYR A 256 -0.12 2.47 -25.95
CA TYR A 256 0.64 3.08 -24.85
C TYR A 256 -0.32 3.66 -23.81
N PHE A 257 -0.27 3.18 -22.57
CA PHE A 257 -1.15 3.68 -21.50
C PHE A 257 -0.66 5.04 -21.00
N THR A 258 -1.40 6.11 -21.31
CA THR A 258 -1.09 7.49 -20.91
C THR A 258 -1.67 7.86 -19.54
N SER A 259 -2.68 7.12 -19.07
CA SER A 259 -3.20 7.22 -17.70
C SER A 259 -4.02 5.97 -17.38
N VAL A 260 -3.83 5.41 -16.19
CA VAL A 260 -4.74 4.43 -15.58
C VAL A 260 -5.26 5.00 -14.27
N LYS A 261 -6.58 4.98 -14.06
CA LYS A 261 -7.24 5.46 -12.83
C LYS A 261 -8.36 4.54 -12.40
N LEU A 262 -8.50 4.31 -11.11
CA LEU A 262 -9.63 3.59 -10.51
C LEU A 262 -10.82 4.54 -10.31
N LYS A 263 -12.04 4.07 -10.62
CA LYS A 263 -13.33 4.75 -10.41
C LYS A 263 -14.42 3.73 -10.08
N GLY A 264 -14.75 3.60 -8.79
CA GLY A 264 -15.51 2.45 -8.30
C GLY A 264 -14.84 1.13 -8.71
N LYS A 265 -15.60 0.08 -9.00
CA LYS A 265 -15.09 -1.19 -9.57
C LYS A 265 -14.73 -1.09 -11.07
N ASN A 266 -14.05 -0.02 -11.50
CA ASN A 266 -13.63 0.18 -12.88
C ASN A 266 -12.25 0.84 -13.00
N LEU A 267 -11.38 0.28 -13.84
CA LEU A 267 -10.20 0.96 -14.35
C LEU A 267 -10.57 1.77 -15.59
N ILE A 268 -10.36 3.09 -15.52
CA ILE A 268 -10.46 4.01 -16.65
C ILE A 268 -9.07 4.18 -17.24
N ILE A 269 -8.89 3.68 -18.45
CA ILE A 269 -7.60 3.67 -19.14
C ILE A 269 -7.67 4.65 -20.30
N LYS A 270 -6.75 5.61 -20.33
CA LYS A 270 -6.44 6.44 -21.49
C LYS A 270 -5.21 5.85 -22.16
N ALA A 271 -5.31 5.58 -23.45
CA ALA A 271 -4.23 5.00 -24.23
C ALA A 271 -4.04 5.74 -25.57
N LYS A 272 -2.79 5.81 -26.03
CA LYS A 272 -2.45 6.21 -27.39
C LYS A 272 -2.30 4.95 -28.25
N ARG A 273 -3.09 4.87 -29.33
CA ARG A 273 -3.08 3.76 -30.30
C ARG A 273 -1.84 3.85 -31.20
N SER A 274 -1.51 2.75 -31.87
CA SER A 274 -0.43 2.69 -32.87
C SER A 274 -0.63 3.68 -34.03
N SER A 275 -1.89 3.99 -34.38
CA SER A 275 -2.28 5.03 -35.35
C SER A 275 -2.05 6.46 -34.87
N GLY A 276 -1.60 6.66 -33.63
CA GLY A 276 -1.45 7.97 -32.99
C GLY A 276 -2.73 8.52 -32.34
N ALA A 277 -3.90 7.92 -32.63
CA ALA A 277 -5.17 8.32 -32.04
C ALA A 277 -5.23 8.07 -30.52
N ASN A 278 -5.86 8.97 -29.78
CA ASN A 278 -6.13 8.79 -28.35
C ASN A 278 -7.44 8.03 -28.17
N GLN A 279 -7.46 7.07 -27.26
CA GLN A 279 -8.62 6.27 -26.90
C GLN A 279 -8.79 6.26 -25.37
N THR A 280 -10.03 6.35 -24.90
CA THR A 280 -10.38 6.02 -23.52
C THR A 280 -11.26 4.78 -23.51
N PHE A 281 -11.04 3.85 -22.58
CA PHE A 281 -11.87 2.67 -22.38
C PHE A 281 -11.95 2.30 -20.89
N LYS A 282 -12.89 1.42 -20.57
CA LYS A 282 -13.23 0.98 -19.22
C LYS A 282 -13.00 -0.52 -19.09
N LEU A 283 -12.32 -0.96 -18.05
CA LEU A 283 -12.29 -2.35 -17.62
C LEU A 283 -12.99 -2.44 -16.26
N SER A 284 -14.09 -3.19 -16.19
CA SER A 284 -14.77 -3.49 -14.92
C SER A 284 -14.19 -4.78 -14.34
N PHE A 285 -14.10 -4.85 -13.01
CA PHE A 285 -13.64 -6.05 -12.29
C PHE A 285 -14.64 -6.41 -11.20
N TYR A 286 -14.60 -7.65 -10.73
CA TYR A 286 -15.39 -8.12 -9.60
C TYR A 286 -14.52 -8.17 -8.35
N ASP A 287 -13.57 -9.10 -8.26
CA ASP A 287 -12.64 -9.21 -7.12
C ASP A 287 -11.40 -8.31 -7.31
N ASP A 288 -10.43 -8.75 -8.11
CA ASP A 288 -9.14 -8.09 -8.28
C ASP A 288 -9.08 -7.25 -9.56
N TYR A 289 -8.71 -5.97 -9.40
CA TYR A 289 -8.49 -5.05 -10.51
C TYR A 289 -7.28 -5.42 -11.36
N THR A 290 -6.22 -6.03 -10.79
CA THR A 290 -4.99 -6.33 -11.53
C THR A 290 -5.23 -7.36 -12.63
N SER A 291 -6.08 -8.35 -12.35
CA SER A 291 -6.52 -9.40 -13.29
C SER A 291 -7.00 -8.86 -14.63
N THR A 292 -7.72 -7.72 -14.66
CA THR A 292 -8.27 -7.16 -15.90
C THR A 292 -7.21 -6.64 -16.85
N ILE A 293 -6.08 -6.12 -16.32
CA ILE A 293 -4.95 -5.72 -17.15
C ILE A 293 -4.07 -6.94 -17.48
N GLN A 294 -3.80 -7.81 -16.51
CA GLN A 294 -2.95 -8.99 -16.71
C GLN A 294 -3.52 -9.97 -17.77
N ASN A 295 -4.83 -10.21 -17.74
CA ASN A 295 -5.50 -11.10 -18.71
C ASN A 295 -5.78 -10.39 -20.04
N GLY A 296 -6.15 -9.09 -19.99
CA GLY A 296 -6.53 -8.32 -21.17
C GLY A 296 -5.36 -7.78 -22.00
N PHE A 297 -4.13 -7.82 -21.51
CA PHE A 297 -2.97 -7.20 -22.16
C PHE A 297 -1.65 -7.94 -21.91
N TYR A 298 -0.93 -8.24 -23.00
CA TYR A 298 0.47 -8.64 -22.92
C TYR A 298 1.37 -7.42 -22.65
N THR A 299 2.36 -7.59 -21.77
CA THR A 299 3.43 -6.60 -21.48
C THR A 299 4.63 -6.69 -22.45
N VAL A 300 4.68 -7.76 -23.25
CA VAL A 300 5.70 -8.02 -24.27
C VAL A 300 4.98 -8.28 -25.60
N ASN A 301 5.61 -7.92 -26.72
CA ASN A 301 5.08 -8.18 -28.05
C ASN A 301 4.95 -9.71 -28.29
N PRO A 302 3.74 -10.27 -28.51
CA PRO A 302 3.62 -11.71 -28.76
C PRO A 302 4.39 -12.18 -30.01
N LYS A 303 4.65 -11.27 -30.97
CA LYS A 303 5.47 -11.57 -32.16
C LYS A 303 6.92 -11.89 -31.85
N THR A 304 7.50 -11.34 -30.78
CA THR A 304 8.89 -11.65 -30.41
C THR A 304 9.02 -12.98 -29.69
N THR A 305 7.92 -13.51 -29.14
CA THR A 305 7.88 -14.85 -28.52
C THR A 305 7.86 -15.97 -29.57
N TYR A 306 7.28 -15.73 -30.74
CA TYR A 306 7.20 -16.72 -31.83
C TYR A 306 7.76 -16.16 -33.17
N PRO A 307 9.09 -15.91 -33.24
CA PRO A 307 9.72 -15.28 -34.40
C PRO A 307 9.71 -16.14 -35.68
N SER A 308 9.47 -17.45 -35.56
CA SER A 308 9.42 -18.40 -36.68
C SER A 308 8.06 -18.44 -37.40
N TRP A 309 7.02 -17.79 -36.88
CA TRP A 309 5.69 -17.78 -37.50
C TRP A 309 5.63 -16.77 -38.65
N SER A 310 5.10 -17.18 -39.81
CA SER A 310 5.06 -16.35 -41.01
C SER A 310 4.10 -15.16 -40.87
N SER A 311 4.34 -14.11 -41.66
CA SER A 311 3.47 -12.92 -41.68
C SER A 311 2.01 -13.23 -42.01
N ASN A 312 1.75 -14.27 -42.82
CA ASN A 312 0.38 -14.72 -43.10
C ASN A 312 -0.33 -15.25 -41.84
N ILE A 313 0.35 -16.10 -41.07
CA ILE A 313 -0.16 -16.61 -39.78
C ILE A 313 -0.42 -15.44 -38.82
N TRP A 314 0.52 -14.48 -38.73
CA TRP A 314 0.33 -13.30 -37.89
C TRP A 314 -0.84 -12.41 -38.32
N ASN A 315 -1.07 -12.25 -39.63
CA ASN A 315 -2.19 -11.47 -40.15
C ASN A 315 -3.53 -12.16 -39.84
N LYS A 316 -3.57 -13.50 -39.86
CA LYS A 316 -4.74 -14.28 -39.44
C LYS A 316 -5.01 -14.13 -37.94
N ILE A 317 -3.99 -14.29 -37.09
CA ILE A 317 -4.09 -14.10 -35.63
C ILE A 317 -4.62 -12.70 -35.28
N ILE A 318 -4.04 -11.63 -35.84
CA ILE A 318 -4.47 -10.23 -35.59
C ILE A 318 -5.94 -9.99 -35.99
N GLN A 319 -6.43 -10.73 -36.99
CA GLN A 319 -7.84 -10.67 -37.42
C GLN A 319 -8.76 -11.61 -36.63
N GLN A 320 -8.25 -12.31 -35.60
CA GLN A 320 -8.92 -13.39 -34.88
C GLN A 320 -9.49 -14.44 -35.86
N LYS A 321 -8.66 -14.90 -36.80
CA LYS A 321 -8.99 -15.91 -37.81
C LYS A 321 -8.03 -17.10 -37.73
N ILE A 322 -8.61 -18.29 -37.85
CA ILE A 322 -7.88 -19.54 -38.05
C ILE A 322 -7.69 -19.88 -39.53
N SER A 323 -6.84 -20.85 -39.83
CA SER A 323 -6.71 -21.48 -41.15
C SER A 323 -6.08 -22.86 -41.03
N ILE A 324 -6.42 -23.76 -41.95
CA ILE A 324 -5.82 -25.11 -42.04
C ILE A 324 -4.29 -25.05 -42.01
N GLY A 325 -3.69 -26.01 -41.30
CA GLY A 325 -2.25 -26.09 -41.05
C GLY A 325 -1.75 -25.24 -39.87
N MET A 326 -2.59 -24.37 -39.28
CA MET A 326 -2.23 -23.68 -38.03
C MET A 326 -1.96 -24.68 -36.90
N ASN A 327 -0.93 -24.44 -36.10
CA ASN A 327 -0.70 -25.23 -34.91
C ASN A 327 -1.60 -24.77 -33.74
N THR A 328 -1.67 -25.58 -32.68
CA THR A 328 -2.48 -25.29 -31.48
C THR A 328 -2.12 -23.97 -30.80
N GLN A 329 -0.85 -23.54 -30.80
CA GLN A 329 -0.43 -22.26 -30.23
C GLN A 329 -0.92 -21.06 -31.06
N GLN A 330 -0.88 -21.17 -32.40
CA GLN A 330 -1.37 -20.16 -33.32
C GLN A 330 -2.89 -19.99 -33.21
N ALA A 331 -3.62 -21.12 -33.15
CA ALA A 331 -5.07 -21.11 -32.95
C ALA A 331 -5.45 -20.52 -31.58
N ARG A 332 -4.75 -20.89 -30.50
CA ARG A 332 -5.00 -20.35 -29.15
C ARG A 332 -4.70 -18.85 -29.05
N LEU A 333 -3.65 -18.36 -29.70
CA LEU A 333 -3.38 -16.92 -29.70
C LEU A 333 -4.47 -16.18 -30.50
N SER A 334 -4.94 -16.74 -31.63
CA SER A 334 -6.00 -16.17 -32.45
C SER A 334 -7.36 -16.10 -31.76
N TRP A 335 -7.81 -17.19 -31.12
CA TRP A 335 -9.19 -17.38 -30.63
C TRP A 335 -9.30 -17.52 -29.10
N GLY A 336 -8.20 -17.40 -28.37
CA GLY A 336 -8.17 -17.66 -26.93
C GLY A 336 -8.27 -19.15 -26.60
N SER A 337 -8.52 -19.45 -25.32
CA SER A 337 -8.65 -20.82 -24.85
C SER A 337 -10.04 -21.40 -25.14
N PRO A 338 -10.16 -22.65 -25.61
CA PRO A 338 -11.44 -23.33 -25.78
C PRO A 338 -12.11 -23.64 -24.44
N GLU A 339 -13.43 -23.79 -24.46
CA GLU A 339 -14.25 -24.20 -23.31
C GLU A 339 -13.93 -25.64 -22.87
N ARG A 340 -13.58 -26.51 -23.83
CA ARG A 340 -13.21 -27.91 -23.58
C ARG A 340 -12.26 -28.41 -24.66
N ILE A 341 -11.37 -29.32 -24.27
CA ILE A 341 -10.52 -30.09 -25.21
C ILE A 341 -10.81 -31.56 -24.97
N ASN A 342 -11.32 -32.23 -25.99
CA ASN A 342 -11.39 -33.69 -26.03
C ASN A 342 -10.13 -34.19 -26.76
N SER A 343 -9.39 -35.15 -26.21
CA SER A 343 -8.16 -35.66 -26.84
C SER A 343 -8.14 -37.18 -26.93
N TYR A 344 -7.58 -37.67 -28.04
CA TYR A 344 -7.21 -39.07 -28.24
C TYR A 344 -5.72 -39.12 -28.58
N ASN A 345 -4.98 -39.99 -27.90
CA ASN A 345 -3.55 -40.20 -28.12
C ASN A 345 -3.26 -41.68 -28.29
N SER A 346 -2.54 -42.02 -29.35
CA SER A 346 -1.85 -43.31 -29.53
C SER A 346 -0.41 -43.07 -29.95
N ASN A 347 0.41 -44.13 -30.01
CA ASN A 347 1.85 -44.03 -30.30
C ASN A 347 2.20 -43.23 -31.56
N ASN A 348 1.31 -43.21 -32.56
CA ASN A 348 1.56 -42.60 -33.88
C ASN A 348 0.59 -41.45 -34.21
N LEU A 349 -0.38 -41.14 -33.34
CA LEU A 349 -1.48 -40.24 -33.67
C LEU A 349 -2.02 -39.52 -32.42
N ARG A 350 -1.98 -38.19 -32.45
CA ARG A 350 -2.73 -37.32 -31.54
C ARG A 350 -3.87 -36.64 -32.29
N ILE A 351 -5.08 -36.76 -31.77
CA ILE A 351 -6.25 -35.99 -32.21
C ILE A 351 -6.71 -35.13 -31.05
N GLU A 352 -6.95 -33.84 -31.28
CA GLU A 352 -7.60 -32.94 -30.32
C GLU A 352 -8.81 -32.29 -30.98
N GLN A 353 -9.97 -32.36 -30.33
CA GLN A 353 -11.15 -31.56 -30.68
C GLN A 353 -11.28 -30.43 -29.64
N TRP A 354 -11.17 -29.19 -30.09
CA TRP A 354 -11.32 -28.00 -29.25
C TRP A 354 -12.73 -27.44 -29.44
N VAL A 355 -13.42 -27.16 -28.34
CA VAL A 355 -14.83 -26.72 -28.31
C VAL A 355 -14.90 -25.23 -27.99
N TYR A 356 -15.56 -24.47 -28.87
CA TYR A 356 -15.91 -23.05 -28.68
C TYR A 356 -17.42 -22.90 -28.89
N GLY A 357 -18.21 -23.23 -27.87
CA GLY A 357 -19.67 -23.25 -27.92
C GLY A 357 -20.19 -24.31 -28.90
N ARG A 358 -20.64 -23.85 -30.07
CA ARG A 358 -21.11 -24.70 -31.18
C ARG A 358 -20.06 -24.96 -32.26
N THR A 359 -18.93 -24.26 -32.21
CA THR A 359 -17.85 -24.41 -33.17
C THR A 359 -16.81 -25.40 -32.64
N TYR A 360 -16.38 -26.34 -33.49
CA TYR A 360 -15.45 -27.40 -33.13
C TYR A 360 -14.22 -27.35 -34.04
N LEU A 361 -13.02 -27.27 -33.48
CA LEU A 361 -11.76 -27.33 -34.23
C LEU A 361 -11.12 -28.71 -34.07
N TYR A 362 -10.70 -29.33 -35.17
CA TYR A 362 -10.08 -30.65 -35.17
C TYR A 362 -8.59 -30.53 -35.52
N PHE A 363 -7.73 -30.88 -34.56
CA PHE A 363 -6.29 -30.91 -34.73
C PHE A 363 -5.79 -32.35 -34.85
N TYR A 364 -4.99 -32.63 -35.88
CA TYR A 364 -4.25 -33.88 -36.03
C TYR A 364 -2.76 -33.60 -35.84
N ASN A 365 -2.11 -34.34 -34.96
CA ASN A 365 -0.72 -34.17 -34.55
C ASN A 365 -0.35 -32.72 -34.17
N GLY A 366 -1.34 -31.95 -33.67
CA GLY A 366 -1.19 -30.55 -33.26
C GLY A 366 -1.35 -29.51 -34.38
N LYS A 367 -1.78 -29.90 -35.59
CA LYS A 367 -2.15 -29.00 -36.70
C LYS A 367 -3.66 -29.05 -36.97
N LEU A 368 -4.26 -27.89 -37.23
CA LEU A 368 -5.68 -27.75 -37.57
C LEU A 368 -5.95 -28.31 -38.96
N GLU A 369 -6.77 -29.37 -39.05
CA GLU A 369 -7.13 -30.04 -40.32
C GLU A 369 -8.57 -29.75 -40.76
N SER A 370 -9.48 -29.46 -39.83
CA SER A 370 -10.85 -29.06 -40.15
C SER A 370 -11.52 -28.32 -38.98
N TRP A 371 -12.68 -27.72 -39.26
CA TRP A 371 -13.61 -27.25 -38.23
C TRP A 371 -15.06 -27.47 -38.67
N THR A 372 -15.98 -27.27 -37.73
CA THR A 372 -17.43 -27.25 -37.96
C THR A 372 -18.02 -26.08 -37.19
N ASP A 373 -18.92 -25.31 -37.79
CA ASP A 373 -19.52 -24.08 -37.29
C ASP A 373 -21.05 -24.15 -37.12
#